data_AF-A0A0G0II27-F1
#
_entry.id   AF-A0A0G0II27-F1
#
_cell.length_a   1.000
_cell.length_b   1.000
_cell.length_c   1.000
_cell.angle_alpha   90.00
_cell.angle_beta   90.00
_cell.angle_gamma   90.00
#
_symmetry.space_group_name_H-M   'P 1'
#
loop_
_entity.id
_entity.type
_entity.pdbx_description
1 polymer ?
#
loop_
_entity_poly.entity_id
_entity_poly.type
_entity_poly.pdbx_seq_one_letter_code
_entity_poly.pdbx_strand_id
1 'polypeptide(L)'
;MNIKGLEYCFEYAGSQVYKTNNFDALPGDSKKLLEPQLSEVAACAFQRSLTPEFSEDVASHIRGADLYMTVNDTLPTGFAALKNYPAEGVIYIAGIVKKPQAPSRVIEKIVNHYLDQNQAETVAVRTQNDRVVEIMANTCSRVIAMDEVAGSKQITLLQNIGLITPETEIDEKRLVLPGYFGSPMIAQGERRRSSNPRVTNFTDILDYSAGDAMLLVGYRRLL
;
A
#
# COMPACT_ATOMS: atom_id res chain seq x y z
N MET A 1 8.33 -17.51 -14.33
CA MET A 1 9.19 -17.33 -13.14
C MET A 1 8.93 -18.50 -12.19
N ASN A 2 9.95 -19.24 -11.77
CA ASN A 2 9.80 -20.36 -10.83
C ASN A 2 10.57 -20.03 -9.53
N ILE A 3 9.90 -19.31 -8.62
CA ILE A 3 10.46 -18.95 -7.32
C ILE A 3 9.75 -19.80 -6.27
N LYS A 4 10.53 -20.57 -5.52
CA LYS A 4 10.00 -21.49 -4.51
C LYS A 4 9.26 -20.71 -3.43
N GLY A 5 8.03 -21.13 -3.12
CA GLY A 5 7.18 -20.49 -2.13
C GLY A 5 6.30 -19.36 -2.66
N LEU A 6 6.40 -19.00 -3.96
CA LEU A 6 5.38 -18.22 -4.62
C LEU A 6 4.31 -19.12 -5.23
N GLU A 7 3.06 -18.84 -4.91
CA GLU A 7 1.89 -19.54 -5.43
C GLU A 7 1.24 -18.70 -6.52
N TYR A 8 0.88 -19.32 -7.65
CA TYR A 8 0.04 -18.66 -8.63
C TYR A 8 -1.34 -18.38 -8.00
N CYS A 9 -1.84 -17.17 -8.19
CA CYS A 9 -3.10 -16.71 -7.60
C CYS A 9 -4.19 -16.54 -8.67
N PHE A 10 -3.98 -15.63 -9.62
CA PHE A 10 -4.88 -15.39 -10.75
C PHE A 10 -4.16 -14.66 -11.89
N GLU A 11 -4.84 -14.53 -13.03
CA GLU A 11 -4.40 -13.68 -14.14
C GLU A 11 -5.37 -12.51 -14.33
N TYR A 12 -4.83 -11.35 -14.69
CA TYR A 12 -5.64 -10.18 -15.00
C TYR A 12 -5.01 -9.34 -16.11
N ALA A 13 -5.74 -9.19 -17.22
CA ALA A 13 -5.33 -8.39 -18.37
C ALA A 13 -3.91 -8.72 -18.87
N GLY A 14 -3.58 -10.01 -18.95
CA GLY A 14 -2.28 -10.52 -19.39
C GLY A 14 -1.19 -10.51 -18.31
N SER A 15 -1.45 -9.96 -17.12
CA SER A 15 -0.54 -10.06 -15.97
C SER A 15 -0.85 -11.25 -15.09
N GLN A 16 0.17 -12.04 -14.79
CA GLN A 16 0.08 -13.11 -13.80
C GLN A 16 0.30 -12.53 -12.40
N VAL A 17 -0.53 -12.95 -11.45
CA VAL A 17 -0.40 -12.57 -10.03
C VAL A 17 0.04 -13.78 -9.24
N TYR A 18 1.15 -13.63 -8.53
CA TYR A 18 1.69 -14.61 -7.60
C TYR A 18 1.57 -14.09 -6.17
N LYS A 19 1.48 -14.98 -5.18
CA LYS A 19 1.42 -14.61 -3.77
C LYS A 19 2.31 -15.46 -2.86
N THR A 20 2.64 -14.92 -1.71
CA THR A 20 3.12 -15.64 -0.53
C THR A 20 2.45 -15.05 0.70
N ASN A 21 2.08 -15.90 1.67
CA ASN A 21 1.35 -15.43 2.86
C ASN A 21 2.28 -14.80 3.92
N ASN A 22 3.59 -14.94 3.75
CA ASN A 22 4.58 -14.26 4.57
C ASN A 22 5.90 -14.23 3.80
N PHE A 23 6.37 -13.02 3.46
CA PHE A 23 7.63 -12.87 2.74
C PHE A 23 8.80 -13.51 3.49
N ASP A 24 8.84 -13.42 4.82
CA ASP A 24 9.94 -13.96 5.61
C ASP A 24 9.99 -15.49 5.65
N ALA A 25 8.86 -16.14 5.39
CA ALA A 25 8.75 -17.60 5.30
C ALA A 25 9.30 -18.17 3.99
N LEU A 26 9.62 -17.31 3.01
CA LEU A 26 10.25 -17.76 1.77
C LEU A 26 11.66 -18.32 2.03
N PRO A 27 12.10 -19.33 1.25
CA PRO A 27 13.47 -19.81 1.29
C PRO A 27 14.49 -18.68 1.11
N GLY A 28 15.64 -18.76 1.79
CA GLY A 28 16.66 -17.71 1.79
C GLY A 28 17.09 -17.27 0.38
N ASP A 29 17.26 -18.21 -0.54
CA ASP A 29 17.63 -17.89 -1.94
C ASP A 29 16.51 -17.20 -2.71
N SER A 30 15.25 -17.49 -2.39
CA SER A 30 14.09 -16.81 -2.97
C SER A 30 14.00 -15.36 -2.47
N LYS A 31 14.27 -15.11 -1.19
CA LYS A 31 14.34 -13.75 -0.64
C LYS A 31 15.47 -12.93 -1.25
N LYS A 32 16.68 -13.51 -1.32
CA LYS A 32 17.86 -12.88 -1.95
C LYS A 32 17.62 -12.52 -3.42
N LEU A 33 16.80 -13.29 -4.13
CA LEU A 33 16.40 -13.00 -5.50
C LEU A 33 15.31 -11.92 -5.60
N LEU A 34 14.30 -11.99 -4.73
CA LEU A 34 13.12 -11.13 -4.80
C LEU A 34 13.33 -9.73 -4.25
N GLU A 35 14.00 -9.57 -3.09
CA GLU A 35 14.17 -8.25 -2.46
C GLU A 35 14.76 -7.21 -3.43
N PRO A 36 15.86 -7.50 -4.17
CA PRO A 36 16.38 -6.54 -5.15
C PRO A 36 15.39 -6.20 -6.25
N GLN A 37 14.66 -7.18 -6.78
CA GLN A 37 13.68 -6.97 -7.85
C GLN A 37 12.51 -6.10 -7.39
N LEU A 38 12.04 -6.29 -6.16
CA LEU A 38 10.98 -5.47 -5.57
C LEU A 38 11.46 -4.04 -5.33
N SER A 39 12.70 -3.86 -4.88
CA SER A 39 13.32 -2.53 -4.74
C SER A 39 13.51 -1.82 -6.09
N GLU A 40 13.90 -2.53 -7.15
CA GLU A 40 13.95 -2.00 -8.52
C GLU A 40 12.56 -1.57 -9.02
N VAL A 41 11.52 -2.36 -8.72
CA VAL A 41 10.14 -2.03 -9.06
C VAL A 41 9.68 -0.77 -8.33
N ALA A 42 9.99 -0.65 -7.04
CA ALA A 42 9.70 0.53 -6.24
C ALA A 42 10.47 1.77 -6.73
N ALA A 43 11.77 1.63 -7.00
CA ALA A 43 12.62 2.72 -7.48
C ALA A 43 12.06 3.29 -8.79
N CYS A 44 11.70 2.41 -9.72
CA CYS A 44 11.07 2.80 -10.98
C CYS A 44 9.72 3.51 -10.77
N ALA A 45 8.83 2.97 -9.93
CA ALA A 45 7.50 3.52 -9.72
C ALA A 45 7.51 4.87 -8.98
N PHE A 46 8.42 5.04 -8.02
CA PHE A 46 8.57 6.27 -7.24
C PHE A 46 9.56 7.27 -7.86
N GLN A 47 10.15 6.94 -9.01
CA GLN A 47 11.17 7.76 -9.69
C GLN A 47 12.32 8.13 -8.73
N ARG A 48 12.81 7.13 -7.98
CA ARG A 48 13.91 7.26 -7.02
C ARG A 48 15.12 6.49 -7.49
N SER A 49 16.30 6.97 -7.14
CA SER A 49 17.53 6.19 -7.27
C SER A 49 17.46 4.98 -6.34
N LEU A 50 17.93 3.83 -6.82
CA LEU A 50 18.05 2.62 -6.01
C LEU A 50 19.27 2.73 -5.09
N THR A 51 19.05 3.23 -3.87
CA THR A 51 20.09 3.28 -2.83
C THR A 51 19.90 2.16 -1.79
N PRO A 52 20.92 1.84 -0.98
CA PRO A 52 20.78 0.89 0.12
C PRO A 52 19.69 1.29 1.12
N GLU A 53 19.59 2.58 1.45
CA GLU A 53 18.59 3.12 2.39
C GLU A 53 17.18 2.94 1.85
N PHE A 54 16.97 3.23 0.56
CA PHE A 54 15.67 3.01 -0.08
C PHE A 54 15.33 1.52 -0.20
N SER A 55 16.33 0.66 -0.44
CA SER A 55 16.13 -0.79 -0.49
C SER A 55 15.72 -1.34 0.87
N GLU A 56 16.32 -0.86 1.96
CA GLU A 56 15.95 -1.25 3.33
C GLU A 56 14.56 -0.72 3.71
N ASP A 57 14.20 0.50 3.28
CA ASP A 57 12.84 1.02 3.43
C ASP A 57 11.80 0.14 2.75
N VAL A 58 12.03 -0.25 1.49
CA VAL A 58 11.17 -1.21 0.77
C VAL A 58 11.11 -2.56 1.50
N ALA A 59 12.27 -3.06 1.96
CA ALA A 59 12.35 -4.32 2.70
C ALA A 59 11.49 -4.28 3.99
N SER A 60 11.50 -3.16 4.72
CA SER A 60 10.72 -3.01 5.95
C SER A 60 9.19 -3.12 5.72
N HIS A 61 8.71 -2.74 4.53
CA HIS A 61 7.30 -2.82 4.18
C HIS A 61 6.87 -4.23 3.75
N ILE A 62 7.76 -4.99 3.09
CA ILE A 62 7.46 -6.36 2.62
C ILE A 62 7.73 -7.43 3.69
N ARG A 63 8.65 -7.18 4.64
CA ARG A 63 8.94 -8.11 5.74
C ARG A 63 7.70 -8.29 6.64
N GLY A 64 7.43 -9.54 6.99
CA GLY A 64 6.25 -9.97 7.73
C GLY A 64 4.90 -9.73 7.03
N ALA A 65 4.88 -9.33 5.75
CA ALA A 65 3.65 -9.09 5.01
C ALA A 65 3.27 -10.28 4.12
N ASP A 66 1.97 -10.44 3.87
CA ASP A 66 1.47 -11.17 2.71
C ASP A 66 1.83 -10.36 1.46
N LEU A 67 2.60 -10.96 0.57
CA LEU A 67 3.09 -10.29 -0.64
C LEU A 67 2.37 -10.85 -1.86
N TYR A 68 1.77 -9.95 -2.63
CA TYR A 68 1.25 -10.22 -3.96
C TYR A 68 2.15 -9.53 -4.98
N MET A 69 2.54 -10.24 -6.04
CA MET A 69 3.41 -9.73 -7.09
C MET A 69 2.75 -9.91 -8.45
N THR A 70 2.74 -8.84 -9.24
CA THR A 70 2.33 -8.85 -10.64
C THR A 70 3.54 -9.09 -11.53
N VAL A 71 3.41 -10.00 -12.48
CA VAL A 71 4.48 -10.43 -13.38
C VAL A 71 3.97 -10.40 -14.83
N ASN A 72 4.74 -9.76 -15.71
CA ASN A 72 4.56 -9.79 -17.16
C ASN A 72 5.82 -10.35 -17.80
N ASP A 73 5.68 -11.32 -18.71
CA ASP A 73 6.81 -11.92 -19.43
C ASP A 73 7.99 -12.30 -18.53
N THR A 74 7.67 -12.88 -17.36
CA THR A 74 8.62 -13.27 -16.29
C THR A 74 9.27 -12.14 -15.49
N LEU A 75 8.94 -10.87 -15.74
CA LEU A 75 9.47 -9.72 -15.02
C LEU A 75 8.44 -9.15 -14.01
N PRO A 76 8.85 -8.84 -12.77
CA PRO A 76 7.99 -8.14 -11.82
C PRO A 76 7.65 -6.72 -12.31
N THR A 77 6.36 -6.42 -12.34
CA THR A 77 5.82 -5.13 -12.77
C THR A 77 5.16 -4.34 -11.64
N GLY A 78 5.00 -4.93 -10.47
CA GLY A 78 4.32 -4.31 -9.34
C GLY A 78 4.08 -5.32 -8.22
N PHE A 79 3.82 -4.81 -7.02
CA PHE A 79 3.51 -5.64 -5.86
C PHE A 79 2.56 -4.92 -4.90
N ALA A 80 1.90 -5.70 -4.05
CA ALA A 80 1.17 -5.24 -2.89
C ALA A 80 1.64 -6.04 -1.66
N ALA A 81 2.11 -5.35 -0.64
CA ALA A 81 2.40 -5.88 0.69
C ALA A 81 1.20 -5.57 1.59
N LEU A 82 0.56 -6.61 2.10
CA LEU A 82 -0.66 -6.55 2.90
C LEU A 82 -0.41 -7.22 4.24
N LYS A 83 -0.97 -6.66 5.32
CA LYS A 83 -0.88 -7.24 6.67
C LYS A 83 -2.29 -7.42 7.22
N ASN A 84 -2.58 -8.60 7.75
CA ASN A 84 -3.84 -8.88 8.41
C ASN A 84 -3.70 -8.70 9.93
N TYR A 85 -4.68 -8.02 10.52
CA TYR A 85 -4.83 -7.87 11.98
C TYR A 85 -6.20 -8.43 12.36
N PRO A 86 -6.33 -9.77 12.53
CA PRO A 86 -7.62 -10.42 12.78
C PRO A 86 -8.31 -9.96 14.06
N ALA A 87 -7.54 -9.67 15.11
CA ALA A 87 -8.07 -9.17 16.39
C ALA A 87 -8.83 -7.83 16.24
N GLU A 88 -8.45 -7.04 15.24
CA GLU A 88 -9.03 -5.73 14.94
C GLU A 88 -9.96 -5.76 13.71
N GLY A 89 -10.08 -6.91 13.03
CA GLY A 89 -10.88 -7.05 11.81
C GLY A 89 -10.43 -6.15 10.65
N VAL A 90 -9.13 -5.85 10.56
CA VAL A 90 -8.57 -4.89 9.59
C VAL A 90 -7.44 -5.48 8.75
N ILE A 91 -7.44 -5.14 7.47
CA ILE A 91 -6.27 -5.28 6.61
C ILE A 91 -5.54 -3.95 6.52
N TYR A 92 -4.23 -3.96 6.77
CA TYR A 92 -3.37 -2.84 6.47
C TYR A 92 -2.68 -3.03 5.12
N ILE A 93 -2.83 -2.05 4.23
CA ILE A 93 -2.07 -1.93 3.01
C ILE A 93 -0.70 -1.31 3.36
N ALA A 94 0.30 -2.16 3.56
CA ALA A 94 1.64 -1.72 3.95
C ALA A 94 2.39 -1.08 2.79
N GLY A 95 2.29 -1.63 1.59
CA GLY A 95 2.96 -1.08 0.42
C GLY A 95 2.24 -1.46 -0.87
N ILE A 96 2.02 -0.50 -1.75
CA ILE A 96 1.52 -0.74 -3.10
C ILE A 96 2.45 -0.05 -4.08
N VAL A 97 2.93 -0.82 -5.04
CA VAL A 97 3.85 -0.33 -6.06
C VAL A 97 3.44 -0.92 -7.40
N LYS A 98 3.41 -0.08 -8.45
CA LYS A 98 3.23 -0.58 -9.81
C LYS A 98 4.01 0.27 -10.81
N LYS A 99 4.70 -0.39 -11.73
CA LYS A 99 5.30 0.25 -12.89
C LYS A 99 4.20 0.73 -13.86
N PRO A 100 4.50 1.69 -14.76
CA PRO A 100 3.54 2.19 -15.73
C PRO A 100 2.91 1.09 -16.60
N GLN A 101 3.66 0.04 -16.95
CA GLN A 101 3.20 -1.09 -17.78
C GLN A 101 2.28 -2.10 -17.05
N ALA A 102 2.14 -2.02 -15.73
CA ALA A 102 1.22 -2.91 -15.01
C ALA A 102 -0.24 -2.51 -15.32
N PRO A 103 -1.14 -3.48 -15.57
CA PRO A 103 -2.53 -3.21 -15.92
C PRO A 103 -3.23 -2.28 -14.93
N SER A 104 -4.11 -1.44 -15.45
CA SER A 104 -4.96 -0.60 -14.62
C SER A 104 -5.86 -1.48 -13.74
N ARG A 105 -6.03 -1.10 -12.48
CA ARG A 105 -6.86 -1.81 -11.49
C ARG A 105 -6.36 -3.17 -10.99
N VAL A 106 -5.17 -3.64 -11.41
CA VAL A 106 -4.63 -4.92 -10.92
C VAL A 106 -4.44 -4.92 -9.40
N ILE A 107 -4.00 -3.80 -8.83
CA ILE A 107 -3.83 -3.67 -7.39
C ILE A 107 -5.18 -3.66 -6.66
N GLU A 108 -6.19 -2.95 -7.17
CA GLU A 108 -7.54 -3.02 -6.61
C GLU A 108 -8.07 -4.46 -6.58
N LYS A 109 -7.80 -5.25 -7.62
CA LYS A 109 -8.17 -6.67 -7.63
C LYS A 109 -7.44 -7.47 -6.57
N ILE A 110 -6.13 -7.26 -6.40
CA ILE A 110 -5.34 -7.89 -5.35
C ILE A 110 -5.91 -7.55 -3.96
N VAL A 111 -6.17 -6.28 -3.69
CA VAL A 111 -6.71 -5.83 -2.40
C VAL A 111 -8.07 -6.47 -2.14
N ASN A 112 -9.00 -6.43 -3.11
CA ASN A 112 -10.32 -7.05 -2.95
C ASN A 112 -10.22 -8.57 -2.74
N HIS A 113 -9.37 -9.26 -3.50
CA HIS A 113 -9.15 -10.69 -3.35
C HIS A 113 -8.63 -11.05 -1.94
N TYR A 114 -7.71 -10.26 -1.41
CA TYR A 114 -7.18 -10.49 -0.06
C TYR A 114 -8.22 -10.17 1.03
N LEU A 115 -9.06 -9.15 0.83
CA LEU A 115 -10.19 -8.86 1.71
C LEU A 115 -11.21 -10.01 1.72
N ASP A 116 -11.53 -10.58 0.56
CA ASP A 116 -12.38 -11.77 0.43
C ASP A 116 -11.83 -12.95 1.23
N GLN A 117 -10.55 -13.27 1.05
CA GLN A 117 -9.90 -14.40 1.74
C GLN A 117 -9.91 -14.27 3.26
N ASN A 118 -9.75 -13.06 3.77
CA ASN A 118 -9.63 -12.80 5.20
C ASN A 118 -10.95 -12.34 5.85
N GLN A 119 -12.04 -12.23 5.07
CA GLN A 119 -13.34 -11.73 5.52
C GLN A 119 -13.25 -10.40 6.28
N ALA A 120 -12.27 -9.56 5.91
CA ALA A 120 -12.05 -8.30 6.61
C ALA A 120 -13.05 -7.24 6.17
N GLU A 121 -13.59 -6.52 7.14
CA GLU A 121 -14.57 -5.44 6.93
C GLU A 121 -13.90 -4.06 6.86
N THR A 122 -12.67 -3.94 7.37
CA THR A 122 -11.95 -2.67 7.46
C THR A 122 -10.63 -2.75 6.70
N VAL A 123 -10.26 -1.64 6.06
CA VAL A 123 -8.97 -1.46 5.39
C VAL A 123 -8.29 -0.23 5.96
N ALA A 124 -7.01 -0.31 6.27
CA ALA A 124 -6.20 0.83 6.67
C ALA A 124 -5.06 1.04 5.67
N VAL A 125 -4.64 2.28 5.47
CA VAL A 125 -3.44 2.61 4.68
C VAL A 125 -2.80 3.90 5.15
N ARG A 126 -1.49 4.01 4.95
CA ARG A 126 -0.71 5.24 5.10
C ARG A 126 -0.12 5.61 3.74
N THR A 127 -0.30 6.85 3.28
CA THR A 127 0.16 7.23 1.94
C THR A 127 0.37 8.73 1.77
N GLN A 128 1.05 9.14 0.69
CA GLN A 128 0.94 10.48 0.11
C GLN A 128 0.39 10.46 -1.32
N ASN A 129 -0.06 9.30 -1.82
CA ASN A 129 -0.28 9.07 -3.24
C ASN A 129 -1.77 9.01 -3.57
N ASP A 130 -2.23 9.90 -4.47
CA ASP A 130 -3.63 9.95 -4.97
C ASP A 130 -4.13 8.58 -5.39
N ARG A 131 -3.27 7.78 -6.03
CA ARG A 131 -3.66 6.48 -6.53
C ARG A 131 -4.05 5.52 -5.41
N VAL A 132 -3.40 5.60 -4.25
CA VAL A 132 -3.75 4.78 -3.09
C VAL A 132 -5.09 5.25 -2.50
N VAL A 133 -5.35 6.56 -2.49
CA VAL A 133 -6.66 7.11 -2.10
C VAL A 133 -7.76 6.67 -3.07
N GLU A 134 -7.50 6.65 -4.38
CA GLU A 134 -8.43 6.11 -5.37
C GLU A 134 -8.74 4.63 -5.13
N ILE A 135 -7.72 3.82 -4.80
CA ILE A 135 -7.90 2.41 -4.43
C ILE A 135 -8.83 2.30 -3.22
N MET A 136 -8.61 3.11 -2.18
CA MET A 136 -9.48 3.15 -1.00
C MET A 136 -10.92 3.53 -1.38
N ALA A 137 -11.11 4.60 -2.16
CA ALA A 137 -12.43 5.06 -2.60
C ALA A 137 -13.18 4.02 -3.46
N ASN A 138 -12.43 3.27 -4.28
CA ASN A 138 -13.00 2.23 -5.14
C ASN A 138 -13.35 0.95 -4.38
N THR A 139 -12.58 0.60 -3.34
CA THR A 139 -12.77 -0.63 -2.55
C THR A 139 -13.75 -0.44 -1.39
N CYS A 140 -13.83 0.76 -0.84
CA CYS A 140 -14.62 1.03 0.37
C CYS A 140 -15.94 1.72 0.05
N SER A 141 -16.99 1.44 0.81
CA SER A 141 -18.23 2.21 0.77
C SER A 141 -18.07 3.59 1.40
N ARG A 142 -17.15 3.70 2.36
CA ARG A 142 -16.82 4.93 3.10
C ARG A 142 -15.35 4.92 3.52
N VAL A 143 -14.68 6.07 3.43
CA VAL A 143 -13.28 6.27 3.84
C VAL A 143 -13.21 7.45 4.82
N ILE A 144 -12.78 7.16 6.04
CA ILE A 144 -12.58 8.14 7.11
C ILE A 144 -11.52 9.17 6.71
N ALA A 145 -11.66 10.39 7.22
CA ALA A 145 -10.96 11.62 6.85
C ALA A 145 -11.35 12.17 5.46
N MET A 146 -11.68 11.31 4.50
CA MET A 146 -12.18 11.75 3.19
C MET A 146 -13.70 11.97 3.16
N ASP A 147 -14.49 11.13 3.84
CA ASP A 147 -15.96 11.19 3.87
C ASP A 147 -16.52 11.76 5.18
N GLU A 148 -15.83 11.52 6.29
CA GLU A 148 -16.24 11.96 7.62
C GLU A 148 -15.02 12.17 8.52
N VAL A 149 -15.19 12.97 9.57
CA VAL A 149 -14.13 13.23 10.56
C VAL A 149 -13.87 11.95 11.37
N ALA A 150 -12.60 11.67 11.66
CA ALA A 150 -12.24 10.51 12.46
C ALA A 150 -12.75 10.65 13.91
N GLY A 151 -13.26 9.56 14.47
CA GLY A 151 -13.56 9.43 15.89
C GLY A 151 -12.48 8.65 16.63
N SER A 152 -12.63 8.55 17.96
CA SER A 152 -11.72 7.80 18.82
C SER A 152 -11.51 6.36 18.38
N LYS A 153 -12.56 5.70 17.85
CA LYS A 153 -12.48 4.33 17.33
C LYS A 153 -11.40 4.17 16.26
N GLN A 154 -11.26 5.12 15.34
CA GLN A 154 -10.25 5.03 14.28
C GLN A 154 -8.86 5.31 14.80
N ILE A 155 -8.71 6.25 15.72
CA ILE A 155 -7.42 6.53 16.38
C ILE A 155 -6.94 5.27 17.14
N THR A 156 -7.81 4.66 17.95
CA THR A 156 -7.49 3.41 18.66
C THR A 156 -7.15 2.28 17.70
N LEU A 157 -7.91 2.12 16.61
CA LEU A 157 -7.60 1.11 15.58
C LEU A 157 -6.19 1.32 15.00
N LEU A 158 -5.85 2.55 14.60
CA LEU A 158 -4.55 2.90 14.03
C LEU A 158 -3.40 2.69 15.03
N GLN A 159 -3.65 2.91 16.32
CA GLN A 159 -2.71 2.59 17.41
C GLN A 159 -2.52 1.08 17.58
N ASN A 160 -3.61 0.30 17.60
CA ASN A 160 -3.56 -1.15 17.78
C ASN A 160 -2.79 -1.87 16.66
N ILE A 161 -2.86 -1.35 15.42
CA ILE A 161 -2.08 -1.88 14.29
C ILE A 161 -0.68 -1.26 14.17
N GLY A 162 -0.30 -0.37 15.08
CA GLY A 162 1.04 0.21 15.18
C GLY A 162 1.36 1.28 14.15
N LEU A 163 0.36 1.93 13.55
CA LEU A 163 0.59 3.03 12.60
C LEU A 163 0.88 4.37 13.30
N ILE A 164 0.39 4.54 14.52
CA ILE A 164 0.63 5.69 15.38
C ILE A 164 0.76 5.21 16.83
N THR A 165 1.39 6.02 17.68
CA THR A 165 1.42 5.87 19.13
C THR A 165 0.66 7.02 19.79
N PRO A 166 0.35 6.96 21.10
CA PRO A 166 -0.26 8.09 21.81
C PRO A 166 0.55 9.40 21.75
N GLU A 167 1.86 9.31 21.53
CA GLU A 167 2.78 10.44 21.44
C GLU A 167 2.99 10.93 19.99
N THR A 168 2.41 10.25 19.00
CA THR A 168 2.55 10.63 17.59
C THR A 168 1.82 11.94 17.33
N GLU A 169 2.54 12.92 16.78
CA GLU A 169 1.93 14.17 16.31
C GLU A 169 1.05 13.88 15.09
N ILE A 170 -0.25 14.13 15.22
CA ILE A 170 -1.26 13.88 14.19
C ILE A 170 -2.34 14.96 14.23
N ASP A 171 -2.76 15.46 13.07
CA ASP A 171 -4.06 16.12 12.94
C ASP A 171 -5.14 15.05 12.99
N GLU A 172 -5.68 14.75 14.17
CA GLU A 172 -6.66 13.69 14.37
C GLU A 172 -7.91 13.86 13.51
N LYS A 173 -8.31 15.09 13.18
CA LYS A 173 -9.52 15.35 12.38
C LYS A 173 -9.32 14.97 10.93
N ARG A 174 -8.14 15.27 10.39
CA ARG A 174 -7.77 15.00 8.98
C ARG A 174 -6.98 13.71 8.81
N LEU A 175 -6.59 13.07 9.91
CA LEU A 175 -5.70 11.92 9.96
C LEU A 175 -4.40 12.14 9.17
N VAL A 176 -3.77 13.30 9.36
CA VAL A 176 -2.50 13.67 8.71
C VAL A 176 -1.36 13.64 9.72
N LEU A 177 -0.27 12.97 9.35
CA LEU A 177 1.00 12.90 10.06
C LEU A 177 1.98 13.88 9.41
N PRO A 178 2.26 15.04 10.03
CA PRO A 178 3.17 16.03 9.47
C PRO A 178 4.58 15.46 9.31
N GLY A 179 5.21 15.70 8.15
CA GLY A 179 6.61 15.34 7.91
C GLY A 179 6.96 13.85 8.04
N TYR A 180 5.97 12.95 8.04
CA TYR A 180 6.17 11.53 8.36
C TYR A 180 7.25 10.85 7.51
N PHE A 181 7.26 11.09 6.20
CA PHE A 181 8.25 10.54 5.28
C PHE A 181 9.54 11.38 5.21
N GLY A 182 9.56 12.56 5.84
CA GLY A 182 10.64 13.55 5.80
C GLY A 182 10.95 14.15 4.43
N SER A 183 10.32 13.64 3.37
CA SER A 183 10.50 14.05 1.98
C SER A 183 9.36 13.51 1.10
N PRO A 184 9.19 14.01 -0.13
CA PRO A 184 8.23 13.47 -1.08
C PRO A 184 8.45 11.99 -1.40
N MET A 185 7.38 11.19 -1.39
CA MET A 185 7.42 9.79 -1.83
C MET A 185 7.87 9.64 -3.30
N ILE A 186 7.49 10.58 -4.18
CA ILE A 186 7.94 10.62 -5.58
C ILE A 186 9.06 11.67 -5.65
N ALA A 187 10.30 11.23 -5.82
CA ALA A 187 11.45 12.12 -5.69
C ALA A 187 11.75 12.93 -6.95
N GLN A 188 11.36 12.41 -8.12
CA GLN A 188 11.59 13.06 -9.41
C GLN A 188 10.29 13.11 -10.21
N GLY A 189 10.12 14.18 -10.98
CA GLY A 189 8.93 14.41 -11.79
C GLY A 189 7.73 14.92 -11.00
N GLU A 190 6.66 15.25 -11.73
CA GLU A 190 5.42 15.67 -11.09
C GLU A 190 4.68 14.49 -10.48
N ARG A 191 4.19 14.68 -9.26
CA ARG A 191 3.22 13.77 -8.65
C ARG A 191 2.02 13.65 -9.59
N ARG A 192 1.84 12.45 -10.15
CA ARG A 192 0.65 12.16 -10.96
C ARG A 192 -0.60 12.33 -10.11
N ARG A 193 -1.46 13.27 -10.50
CA ARG A 193 -2.72 13.54 -9.81
C ARG A 193 -3.84 12.64 -10.29
N SER A 194 -4.78 12.36 -9.39
CA SER A 194 -6.04 11.71 -9.70
C SER A 194 -6.90 12.58 -10.62
N SER A 195 -7.69 11.96 -11.50
CA SER A 195 -8.72 12.68 -12.27
C SER A 195 -10.02 12.85 -11.48
N ASN A 196 -10.14 12.21 -10.33
CA ASN A 196 -11.28 12.34 -9.41
C ASN A 196 -11.06 13.56 -8.48
N PRO A 197 -11.90 14.62 -8.59
CA PRO A 197 -11.76 15.84 -7.79
C PRO A 197 -11.86 15.61 -6.29
N ARG A 198 -12.63 14.60 -5.86
CA ARG A 198 -12.76 14.26 -4.44
C ARG A 198 -11.43 13.79 -3.86
N VAL A 199 -10.69 12.99 -4.63
CA VAL A 199 -9.35 12.52 -4.24
C VAL A 199 -8.37 13.69 -4.25
N THR A 200 -8.34 14.50 -5.32
CA THR A 200 -7.38 15.61 -5.40
C THR A 200 -7.59 16.59 -4.26
N ASN A 201 -8.84 17.04 -4.04
CA ASN A 201 -9.18 17.97 -2.95
C ASN A 201 -8.78 17.44 -1.58
N PHE A 202 -9.00 16.14 -1.33
CA PHE A 202 -8.59 15.52 -0.08
C PHE A 202 -7.06 15.47 0.05
N THR A 203 -6.37 15.13 -1.04
CA THR A 203 -4.91 15.01 -1.03
C THR A 203 -4.14 16.34 -1.07
N ASP A 204 -4.79 17.44 -1.46
CA ASP A 204 -4.22 18.78 -1.50
C ASP A 204 -4.02 19.40 -0.10
N ILE A 205 -4.56 18.77 0.95
CA ILE A 205 -4.33 19.20 2.33
C ILE A 205 -2.93 18.85 2.84
N LEU A 206 -2.21 17.94 2.15
CA LEU A 206 -0.89 17.48 2.55
C LEU A 206 0.17 18.50 2.13
N ASP A 207 1.12 18.80 3.02
CA ASP A 207 2.41 19.30 2.59
C ASP A 207 3.22 18.14 1.99
N TYR A 208 3.03 17.95 0.69
CA TYR A 208 3.74 16.91 -0.05
C TYR A 208 5.27 17.09 0.03
N SER A 209 5.74 18.34 0.07
CA SER A 209 7.16 18.68 0.09
C SER A 209 7.83 18.34 1.41
N ALA A 210 7.11 18.53 2.52
CA ALA A 210 7.56 18.16 3.86
C ALA A 210 7.53 16.63 4.11
N GLY A 211 6.80 15.87 3.29
CA GLY A 211 6.65 14.44 3.49
C GLY A 211 5.45 14.05 4.35
N ASP A 212 4.41 14.89 4.44
CA ASP A 212 3.19 14.59 5.20
C ASP A 212 2.51 13.30 4.75
N ALA A 213 2.16 12.40 5.66
CA ALA A 213 1.40 11.21 5.33
C ALA A 213 -0.06 11.34 5.75
N MET A 214 -0.98 10.87 4.91
CA MET A 214 -2.37 10.62 5.32
C MET A 214 -2.54 9.19 5.79
N LEU A 215 -3.30 9.03 6.87
CA LEU A 215 -3.84 7.77 7.34
C LEU A 215 -5.31 7.67 6.91
N LEU A 216 -5.66 6.57 6.28
CA LEU A 216 -7.03 6.31 5.83
C LEU A 216 -7.52 5.02 6.46
N VAL A 217 -8.75 5.06 6.98
CA VAL A 217 -9.49 3.89 7.43
C VAL A 217 -10.74 3.80 6.57
N GLY A 218 -10.92 2.69 5.85
CA GLY A 218 -12.05 2.47 4.96
C GLY A 218 -12.91 1.29 5.42
N TYR A 219 -14.22 1.43 5.31
CA TYR A 219 -15.16 0.33 5.48
C TYR A 219 -15.41 -0.31 4.13
N ARG A 220 -15.12 -1.59 4.03
CA ARG A 220 -15.21 -2.37 2.82
C ARG A 220 -16.62 -2.28 2.22
N ARG A 221 -16.70 -2.14 0.89
CA ARG A 221 -17.96 -2.32 0.18
C ARG A 221 -18.27 -3.81 0.09
N LEU A 222 -19.38 -4.24 0.68
CA LEU A 222 -19.93 -5.57 0.45
C LEU A 222 -20.54 -5.59 -0.95
N LEU A 223 -20.12 -6.55 -1.78
CA LEU A 223 -20.66 -6.77 -3.13
C LEU A 223 -21.75 -7.82 -3.09
#